data_AF-A0A059D327-F1
#
_entry.id   AF-A0A059D327-F1
#
_cell.length_a   1.000
_cell.length_b   1.000
_cell.length_c   1.000
_cell.angle_alpha   90.00
_cell.angle_beta   90.00
_cell.angle_gamma   90.00
#
_symmetry.space_group_name_H-M   'P 1'
#
loop_
_entity.id
_entity.type
_entity.pdbx_description
1 polymer ?
#
loop_
_entity_poly.entity_id
_entity_poly.type
_entity_poly.pdbx_seq_one_letter_code
_entity_poly.pdbx_strand_id
1 'polypeptide(L)'
;MALTATTTQSVRKEIPKAVGVPHALVLETSFDRLNLKYETKEPLKRHGELLKNHFANFCGMVYGLLKSECVDVIKYLNEKCHIKTVYDHAGLVARQRVAVIKNWHTGVVQIVCATTAFGMGIDKPDAGS
;
A
#
# COMPACT_ATOMS: atom_id res chain seq x y z
N MET A 1 -14.90 22.77 -6.77
CA MET A 1 -13.99 21.79 -7.38
C MET A 1 -14.31 20.43 -6.79
N ALA A 2 -14.49 19.40 -7.63
CA ALA A 2 -14.69 18.02 -7.18
C ALA A 2 -13.47 17.19 -7.62
N LEU A 3 -12.92 16.36 -6.72
CA LEU A 3 -11.71 15.58 -6.95
C LEU A 3 -12.00 14.11 -6.64
N THR A 4 -11.60 13.21 -7.53
CA THR A 4 -11.72 11.76 -7.34
C THR A 4 -10.58 11.05 -8.06
N ALA A 5 -10.01 10.03 -7.44
CA ALA A 5 -8.97 9.20 -8.05
C ALA A 5 -9.57 8.00 -8.81
N THR A 6 -10.74 7.51 -8.38
CA THR A 6 -11.37 6.31 -8.92
C THR A 6 -12.82 6.59 -9.27
N THR A 7 -13.14 6.58 -10.57
CA THR A 7 -14.50 6.81 -11.06
C THR A 7 -14.68 6.17 -12.43
N THR A 8 -15.74 5.40 -12.59
CA THR A 8 -16.13 4.85 -13.89
C THR A 8 -16.63 5.95 -14.82
N GLN A 9 -16.56 5.71 -16.12
CA GLN A 9 -16.95 6.71 -17.11
C GLN A 9 -18.43 7.11 -17.01
N SER A 10 -19.32 6.20 -16.57
CA SER A 10 -20.74 6.48 -16.35
C SER A 10 -20.93 7.44 -15.17
N VAL A 11 -20.38 7.10 -14.00
CA VAL A 11 -20.48 7.93 -12.79
C VAL A 11 -19.86 9.31 -12.99
N ARG A 12 -18.78 9.41 -13.77
CA ARG A 12 -18.15 10.69 -14.13
C ARG A 12 -19.11 11.67 -14.78
N LYS A 13 -20.01 11.20 -15.64
CA LYS A 13 -20.98 12.05 -16.35
C LYS A 13 -22.09 12.55 -15.41
N GLU A 14 -22.29 11.88 -14.29
CA GLU A 14 -23.32 12.21 -13.30
C GLU A 14 -22.81 13.17 -12.23
N ILE A 15 -21.53 13.06 -11.83
CA ILE A 15 -20.92 13.90 -10.78
C ILE A 15 -21.17 15.40 -11.01
N PRO A 16 -20.90 16.00 -12.19
CA PRO A 16 -21.14 17.42 -12.42
C PRO A 16 -22.59 17.84 -12.19
N LYS A 17 -23.55 16.96 -12.53
CA LYS A 17 -24.98 17.21 -12.29
C LYS A 17 -25.31 17.13 -10.81
N ALA A 18 -24.82 16.09 -10.13
CA ALA A 18 -25.06 15.86 -8.72
C ALA A 18 -24.50 16.98 -7.82
N VAL A 19 -23.36 17.57 -8.20
CA VAL A 19 -22.72 18.67 -7.46
C VAL A 19 -23.10 20.07 -7.98
N GLY A 20 -24.10 20.18 -8.85
CA GLY A 20 -24.66 21.47 -9.30
C GLY A 20 -23.79 22.27 -10.26
N VAL A 21 -22.85 21.63 -10.96
CA VAL A 21 -21.92 22.27 -11.91
C VAL A 21 -21.90 21.54 -13.27
N PRO A 22 -23.02 21.46 -13.99
CA PRO A 22 -23.16 20.64 -15.20
C PRO A 22 -22.23 21.00 -16.36
N HIS A 23 -21.65 22.21 -16.36
CA HIS A 23 -20.74 22.71 -17.40
C HIS A 23 -19.28 22.83 -16.93
N ALA A 24 -18.91 22.18 -15.81
CA ALA A 24 -17.54 22.19 -15.31
C ALA A 24 -16.55 21.55 -16.31
N LEU A 25 -15.34 22.11 -16.38
CA LEU A 25 -14.21 21.47 -17.05
C LEU A 25 -13.88 20.14 -16.35
N VAL A 26 -13.86 19.05 -17.13
CA VAL A 26 -13.48 17.73 -16.64
C VAL A 26 -12.06 17.45 -17.08
N LEU A 27 -11.15 17.31 -16.12
CA LEU A 27 -9.75 16.95 -16.35
C LEU A 27 -9.54 15.50 -15.92
N GLU A 28 -8.85 14.73 -16.76
CA GLU A 28 -8.50 13.34 -16.52
C GLU A 28 -7.02 13.13 -16.79
N THR A 29 -6.38 12.37 -15.91
CA THR A 29 -4.99 11.93 -16.08
C THR A 29 -4.96 10.41 -16.24
N SER A 30 -3.91 9.90 -16.89
CA SER A 30 -3.70 8.46 -17.00
C SER A 30 -3.60 7.81 -15.62
N PHE A 31 -4.15 6.61 -15.50
CA PHE A 31 -3.93 5.72 -14.35
C PHE A 31 -2.56 5.03 -14.42
N ASP A 32 -1.96 4.94 -15.61
CA ASP A 32 -0.76 4.15 -15.82
C ASP A 32 0.45 4.72 -15.08
N ARG A 33 1.26 3.81 -14.55
CA ARG A 33 2.48 4.10 -13.80
C ARG A 33 3.60 3.29 -14.45
N LEU A 34 4.23 3.89 -15.45
CA LEU A 34 5.30 3.27 -16.25
C LEU A 34 6.49 2.78 -15.41
N ASN A 35 6.62 3.28 -14.17
CA ASN A 35 7.65 2.88 -13.22
C ASN A 35 7.26 1.69 -12.33
N LEU A 36 6.06 1.11 -12.50
CA LEU A 36 5.58 -0.04 -11.74
C LEU A 36 5.62 -1.32 -12.58
N LYS A 37 6.19 -2.37 -12.01
CA LYS A 37 6.19 -3.72 -12.58
C LYS A 37 5.14 -4.58 -11.89
N TYR A 38 4.30 -5.25 -12.67
CA TYR A 38 3.28 -6.17 -12.17
C TYR A 38 3.71 -7.61 -12.43
N GLU A 39 3.76 -8.44 -11.39
CA GLU A 39 4.12 -9.86 -11.47
C GLU A 39 3.18 -10.69 -10.60
N THR A 40 2.82 -11.89 -11.06
CA THR A 40 2.13 -12.90 -10.25
C THR A 40 3.14 -13.96 -9.81
N LYS A 41 3.17 -14.25 -8.50
CA LYS A 41 4.06 -15.25 -7.91
C LYS A 41 3.30 -16.12 -6.92
N GLU A 42 3.84 -17.31 -6.67
CA GLU A 42 3.38 -18.20 -5.61
C GLU A 42 3.45 -17.52 -4.21
N PRO A 43 2.73 -18.01 -3.20
CA PRO A 43 2.62 -17.34 -1.90
C PRO A 43 3.97 -17.00 -1.22
N LEU A 44 3.97 -15.86 -0.50
CA LEU A 44 5.15 -15.22 0.11
C LEU A 44 5.97 -16.12 1.07
N LYS A 45 5.36 -17.17 1.64
CA LYS A 45 6.06 -18.18 2.49
C LYS A 45 7.22 -18.88 1.77
N ARG A 46 7.39 -18.68 0.45
CA ARG A 46 8.52 -19.17 -0.35
C ARG A 46 9.43 -18.06 -0.93
N HIS A 47 9.13 -16.78 -0.68
CA HIS A 47 9.82 -15.64 -1.30
C HIS A 47 10.70 -14.84 -0.35
N GLY A 48 10.97 -15.36 0.86
CA GLY A 48 11.90 -14.73 1.80
C GLY A 48 13.29 -14.50 1.19
N GLU A 49 13.75 -15.42 0.36
CA GLU A 49 15.02 -15.29 -0.38
C GLU A 49 14.98 -14.17 -1.42
N LEU A 50 13.87 -14.04 -2.15
CA LEU A 50 13.70 -12.95 -3.10
C LEU A 50 13.76 -11.58 -2.41
N LEU A 51 13.12 -11.44 -1.25
CA LEU A 51 13.16 -10.20 -0.47
C LEU A 51 14.58 -9.88 0.01
N LYS A 52 15.34 -10.89 0.44
CA LYS A 52 16.75 -10.73 0.81
C LYS A 52 17.64 -10.37 -0.38
N ASN A 53 17.47 -11.04 -1.51
CA ASN A 53 18.43 -10.95 -2.61
C ASN A 53 18.17 -9.73 -3.50
N HIS A 54 16.89 -9.40 -3.76
CA HIS A 54 16.52 -8.33 -4.69
C HIS A 54 16.03 -7.07 -3.98
N PHE A 55 15.53 -7.19 -2.74
CA PHE A 55 14.88 -6.08 -2.04
C PHE A 55 15.52 -5.73 -0.69
N ALA A 56 16.74 -6.17 -0.40
CA ALA A 56 17.42 -5.93 0.88
C ALA A 56 17.45 -4.44 1.28
N ASN A 57 17.64 -3.55 0.30
CA ASN A 57 17.72 -2.10 0.53
C ASN A 57 16.41 -1.36 0.26
N PHE A 58 15.33 -2.10 0.00
CA PHE A 58 14.02 -1.53 -0.33
C PHE A 58 13.03 -1.79 0.78
N CYS A 59 12.13 -0.82 0.97
CA CYS A 59 10.99 -0.94 1.85
C CYS A 59 9.75 -1.30 1.05
N GLY A 60 8.88 -2.14 1.61
CA GLY A 60 7.68 -2.62 0.92
C GLY A 60 6.48 -2.79 1.85
N MET A 61 5.33 -3.13 1.25
CA MET A 61 4.11 -3.48 1.97
C MET A 61 3.60 -4.84 1.53
N VAL A 62 2.98 -5.56 2.46
CA VAL A 62 2.26 -6.80 2.18
C VAL A 62 0.82 -6.63 2.62
N TYR A 63 -0.10 -6.75 1.67
CA TYR A 63 -1.53 -6.73 1.95
C TYR A 63 -2.05 -8.16 2.09
N GLY A 64 -2.52 -8.50 3.29
CA GLY A 64 -3.25 -9.75 3.55
C GLY A 64 -4.76 -9.51 3.52
N LEU A 65 -5.52 -10.56 3.19
CA LEU A 65 -6.97 -10.51 3.26
C LEU A 65 -7.42 -10.52 4.73
N LEU A 66 -6.77 -11.35 5.55
CA LEU A 66 -7.07 -11.51 6.97
C LEU A 66 -5.89 -11.07 7.86
N LYS A 67 -6.23 -10.68 9.09
CA LYS A 67 -5.23 -10.39 10.13
C LYS A 67 -4.33 -11.59 10.43
N SER A 68 -4.89 -12.80 10.48
CA SER A 68 -4.15 -14.03 10.72
C SER A 68 -3.08 -14.27 9.65
N GLU A 69 -3.40 -14.02 8.38
CA GLU A 69 -2.43 -14.14 7.28
C GLU A 69 -1.27 -13.15 7.42
N CYS A 70 -1.57 -11.91 7.81
CA CYS A 70 -0.53 -10.91 8.06
C CYS A 70 0.40 -11.34 9.20
N VAL A 71 -0.18 -11.85 10.30
CA VAL A 71 0.60 -12.34 11.45
C VAL A 71 1.50 -13.52 11.05
N ASP A 72 0.98 -14.45 10.25
CA ASP A 72 1.74 -15.58 9.71
C ASP A 72 2.94 -15.13 8.86
N VAL A 73 2.72 -14.15 7.98
CA VAL A 73 3.78 -13.57 7.13
C VAL A 73 4.83 -12.87 7.99
N ILE A 74 4.42 -12.03 8.94
CA ILE A 74 5.32 -11.33 9.87
C ILE A 74 6.19 -12.32 10.63
N LYS A 75 5.58 -13.38 11.15
CA LYS A 75 6.29 -14.43 11.90
C LYS A 75 7.35 -15.07 11.01
N TYR A 76 6.98 -15.50 9.81
CA TYR A 76 7.91 -16.09 8.86
C TYR A 76 9.07 -15.14 8.50
N LEU A 77 8.78 -13.88 8.17
CA LEU A 77 9.80 -12.92 7.73
C LEU A 77 10.75 -12.51 8.87
N ASN A 78 10.26 -12.31 10.09
CA ASN A 78 11.13 -12.00 11.22
C ASN A 78 11.97 -13.22 11.64
N GLU A 79 11.35 -14.40 11.79
CA GLU A 79 12.02 -15.57 12.37
C GLU A 79 12.92 -16.31 11.38
N LYS A 80 12.50 -16.42 10.11
CA LYS A 80 13.23 -17.20 9.08
C LYS A 80 14.05 -16.31 8.16
N CYS A 81 13.59 -15.09 7.93
CA CYS A 81 14.26 -14.18 7.00
C CYS A 81 15.06 -13.07 7.70
N HIS A 82 14.92 -12.88 9.02
CA HIS A 82 15.55 -11.78 9.75
C HIS A 82 15.22 -10.40 9.15
N ILE A 83 14.05 -10.27 8.53
CA ILE A 83 13.54 -9.02 7.97
C ILE A 83 12.64 -8.38 9.02
N LYS A 84 12.94 -7.14 9.40
CA LYS A 84 12.13 -6.38 10.37
C LYS A 84 10.78 -6.06 9.75
N THR A 85 9.74 -6.70 10.27
CA THR A 85 8.37 -6.49 9.81
C THR A 85 7.41 -6.17 10.95
N VAL A 86 6.43 -5.32 10.68
CA VAL A 86 5.41 -4.91 11.66
C VAL A 86 4.01 -5.02 11.06
N TYR A 87 3.01 -5.18 11.92
CA TYR A 87 1.62 -5.15 11.54
C TYR A 87 1.02 -3.76 11.76
N ASP A 88 0.45 -3.15 10.73
CA ASP A 88 -0.48 -2.02 10.90
C ASP A 88 -1.91 -2.57 10.88
N HIS A 89 -2.63 -2.37 11.99
CA HIS A 89 -4.05 -2.68 12.03
C HIS A 89 -4.88 -1.45 12.34
N ALA A 90 -6.12 -1.46 11.86
CA ALA A 90 -7.10 -0.39 12.08
C ALA A 90 -7.41 -0.07 13.57
N GLY A 91 -6.89 -0.87 14.50
CA GLY A 91 -7.01 -0.65 15.95
C GLY A 91 -5.79 0.01 16.60
N LEU A 92 -4.74 0.34 15.85
CA LEU A 92 -3.62 1.13 16.37
C LEU A 92 -4.08 2.56 16.65
N VAL A 93 -3.73 3.08 17.82
CA VAL A 93 -3.96 4.50 18.12
C VAL A 93 -3.13 5.37 17.17
N ALA A 94 -3.61 6.56 16.83
CA ALA A 94 -2.98 7.44 15.84
C ALA A 94 -1.46 7.64 16.07
N ARG A 95 -1.03 7.80 17.33
CA ARG A 95 0.39 7.92 17.69
C ARG A 95 1.22 6.70 17.28
N GLN A 96 0.69 5.49 17.43
CA GLN A 96 1.38 4.25 17.05
C GLN A 96 1.48 4.12 15.54
N ARG A 97 0.41 4.46 14.79
CA ARG A 97 0.44 4.47 13.32
C ARG A 97 1.49 5.46 12.77
N VAL A 98 1.57 6.66 13.34
CA VAL A 98 2.62 7.64 12.97
C VAL A 98 4.02 7.07 13.20
N ALA A 99 4.25 6.37 14.32
CA ALA A 99 5.54 5.75 14.60
C ALA A 99 5.88 4.63 13.60
N VAL A 100 4.90 3.78 13.25
CA VAL A 100 5.06 2.73 12.25
C VAL A 100 5.44 3.32 10.89
N ILE A 101 4.70 4.33 10.42
CA ILE A 101 4.97 5.02 9.15
C ILE A 101 6.36 5.65 9.17
N LYS A 102 6.72 6.38 10.24
CA LYS A 102 8.06 6.99 10.38
C LYS A 102 9.18 5.94 10.31
N ASN A 103 9.02 4.83 11.02
CA ASN A 103 10.01 3.75 11.04
C ASN A 103 10.12 3.04 9.68
N TRP A 104 9.01 2.91 8.96
CA TRP A 104 9.02 2.37 7.59
C TRP A 104 9.66 3.34 6.59
N HIS A 105 9.37 4.64 6.71
CA HIS A 105 9.97 5.67 5.86
C HIS A 105 11.50 5.73 6.01
N THR A 106 11.99 5.60 7.24
CA THR A 106 13.42 5.64 7.58
C THR A 106 14.14 4.29 7.42
N GLY A 107 13.44 3.23 7.00
CA GLY A 107 14.02 1.90 6.81
C GLY A 107 14.30 1.11 8.10
N VAL A 108 13.94 1.65 9.27
CA VAL A 108 14.01 0.92 10.55
C VAL A 108 13.12 -0.33 10.51
N VAL A 109 11.98 -0.22 9.83
CA VAL A 109 11.10 -1.33 9.47
C VAL A 109 11.13 -1.47 7.95
N GLN A 110 11.44 -2.66 7.44
CA GLN A 110 11.56 -2.88 6.01
C GLN A 110 10.19 -3.18 5.37
N ILE A 111 9.36 -3.97 6.06
CA ILE A 111 8.05 -4.38 5.53
C ILE A 111 6.94 -4.07 6.53
N VAL A 112 5.87 -3.45 6.04
CA VAL A 112 4.62 -3.28 6.78
C VAL A 112 3.60 -4.26 6.22
N CYS A 113 3.05 -5.13 7.08
CA CYS A 113 1.90 -5.95 6.72
C CYS A 113 0.61 -5.24 7.15
N ALA A 114 -0.39 -5.20 6.29
CA ALA A 114 -1.67 -4.55 6.56
C ALA A 114 -2.81 -5.31 5.88
N THR A 115 -4.05 -5.01 6.29
CA THR A 115 -5.25 -5.43 5.54
C THR A 115 -5.76 -4.27 4.69
N THR A 116 -6.74 -4.52 3.83
CA THR A 116 -7.38 -3.49 2.97
C THR A 116 -8.02 -2.32 3.73
N ALA A 117 -8.08 -2.38 5.07
CA ALA A 117 -8.39 -1.25 5.94
C ALA A 117 -7.26 -0.19 6.01
N PHE A 118 -6.18 -0.36 5.25
CA PHE A 118 -5.04 0.53 5.14
C PHE A 118 -4.87 1.00 3.69
N GLY A 119 -4.75 2.32 3.46
CA GLY A 119 -4.52 2.84 2.11
C GLY A 119 -4.76 4.35 1.92
N MET A 120 -5.67 4.97 2.71
CA MET A 120 -5.87 6.42 2.64
C MET A 120 -4.83 7.17 3.49
N GLY A 121 -3.97 7.98 2.87
CA GLY A 121 -3.06 8.91 3.55
C GLY A 121 -1.61 8.45 3.76
N ILE A 122 -1.13 7.48 2.97
CA ILE A 122 0.27 7.04 2.97
C ILE A 122 0.92 7.54 1.68
N ASP A 123 2.00 8.32 1.80
CA ASP A 123 2.80 8.79 0.67
C ASP A 123 4.29 8.57 0.98
N LYS A 124 4.86 7.46 0.47
CA LYS A 124 6.30 7.22 0.49
C LYS A 124 6.85 7.38 -0.93
N PRO A 125 7.71 8.39 -1.18
CA PRO A 125 8.24 8.63 -2.52
C PRO A 125 9.09 7.45 -3.06
N ASP A 126 9.67 6.64 -2.17
CA ASP A 126 10.55 5.51 -2.50
C ASP A 126 9.98 4.14 -2.08
N ALA A 127 8.73 3.84 -2.43
CA ALA A 127 8.28 2.45 -2.44
C ALA A 127 8.85 1.81 -3.71
N GLY A 128 9.86 0.95 -3.55
CA GLY A 128 10.76 0.49 -4.62
C GLY A 128 10.08 0.04 -5.92
N SER A 129 10.71 0.42 -7.03
CA SER A 129 10.48 -0.07 -8.41
C SER A 129 10.91 -1.52 -8.59
#